data_AF-A0A3S0AVQ8-F1
#
_entry.id   AF-A0A3S0AVQ8-F1
#
_cell.length_a   1.000
_cell.length_b   1.000
_cell.length_c   1.000
_cell.angle_alpha   90.00
_cell.angle_beta   90.00
_cell.angle_gamma   90.00
#
_symmetry.space_group_name_H-M   'P 1'
#
loop_
_entity.id
_entity.type
_entity.pdbx_description
1 polymer ?
#
loop_
_entity_poly.entity_id
_entity_poly.type
_entity_poly.pdbx_seq_one_letter_code
_entity_poly.pdbx_strand_id
1 'polypeptide(L)' 'MEAINQFVLTAPLWLQVPLVMVLAVPLATVAAVALVRVVDTVSLAGERAWQAATGPDRVGD' A
#
# COMPACT_ATOMS: atom_id res chain seq x y z
N MET A 1 10.11 16.18 19.00
CA MET A 1 8.81 15.47 18.96
C MET A 1 7.74 16.21 19.75
N GLU A 2 8.06 16.74 20.93
CA GLU A 2 7.14 17.52 21.77
C GLU A 2 6.48 18.72 21.08
N ALA A 3 7.26 19.50 20.31
CA ALA A 3 6.77 20.70 19.64
C ALA A 3 5.70 20.43 18.56
N ILE A 4 5.78 19.31 17.85
CA ILE A 4 4.78 18.91 16.85
C ILE A 4 3.49 18.48 17.55
N ASN A 5 3.62 17.74 18.66
CA ASN A 5 2.49 17.25 19.43
C ASN A 5 1.71 18.41 20.08
N GLN A 6 2.42 19.41 20.64
CA GLN A 6 1.81 20.62 21.17
C GLN A 6 1.12 21.45 20.10
N PHE A 7 1.71 21.61 18.90
CA PHE A 7 1.10 22.37 17.80
C PHE A 7 -0.21 21.74 17.32
N VAL A 8 -0.25 20.42 17.18
CA VAL A 8 -1.46 19.68 16.77
C VAL A 8 -2.56 19.76 17.83
N LEU A 9 -2.21 19.77 19.12
CA LEU A 9 -3.16 19.79 20.24
C LEU A 9 -3.59 21.20 20.68
N THR A 10 -2.89 22.25 20.28
CA THR A 10 -3.26 23.66 20.54
C THR A 10 -3.93 24.35 19.35
N ALA A 11 -3.82 23.78 18.14
CA ALA A 11 -4.57 24.25 16.99
C ALA A 11 -6.07 24.03 17.23
N PRO A 12 -6.92 25.04 17.01
CA PRO A 12 -8.34 24.91 17.28
C PRO A 12 -8.96 23.84 16.36
N LEU A 13 -9.96 23.11 16.89
CA LEU A 13 -10.52 21.88 16.28
C LEU A 13 -10.95 22.03 14.81
N TRP A 14 -11.37 23.22 14.40
CA TRP A 14 -11.73 23.55 13.01
C TRP A 14 -10.54 23.51 12.04
N LEU A 15 -9.32 23.66 12.53
CA LEU A 15 -8.07 23.61 11.76
C LEU A 15 -7.41 22.22 11.82
N GLN A 16 -7.58 21.50 12.93
CA GLN A 16 -6.97 20.19 13.16
C GLN A 16 -7.51 19.11 12.20
N VAL A 17 -8.82 19.08 11.99
CA VAL A 17 -9.46 18.10 11.08
C VAL A 17 -8.99 18.25 9.63
N PRO A 18 -8.95 19.46 9.03
CA PRO A 18 -8.35 19.66 7.71
C PRO A 18 -6.88 19.24 7.62
N LEU A 19 -6.07 19.59 8.63
CA LEU A 19 -4.65 19.24 8.66
C LEU A 19 -4.44 17.72 8.67
N VAL A 20 -5.22 17.00 9.46
CA VAL A 20 -5.18 15.53 9.49
C VAL A 20 -5.62 14.94 8.16
N MET A 21 -6.68 15.47 7.54
CA MET A 21 -7.14 14.99 6.22
C MET A 21 -6.07 15.20 5.14
N VAL A 22 -5.39 16.35 5.14
CA VAL A 22 -4.30 16.64 4.18
C VAL A 22 -3.12 15.68 4.34
N LEU A 23 -2.86 15.15 5.53
CA LEU A 23 -1.80 14.17 5.77
C LEU A 23 -2.26 12.71 5.57
N ALA A 24 -3.43 12.37 6.09
CA ALA A 24 -3.97 11.02 6.09
C ALA A 24 -4.36 10.57 4.67
N VAL A 25 -4.92 11.46 3.84
CA VAL A 25 -5.36 11.10 2.48
C VAL A 25 -4.18 10.71 1.59
N PRO A 26 -3.07 11.48 1.50
CA PRO A 26 -1.88 11.05 0.76
C PRO A 26 -1.27 9.77 1.31
N LEU A 27 -1.18 9.63 2.64
CA LEU A 27 -0.65 8.42 3.26
C LEU A 27 -1.49 7.18 2.91
N ALA A 28 -2.82 7.30 3.01
CA ALA A 28 -3.74 6.24 2.61
C ALA A 28 -3.62 5.91 1.13
N THR A 29 -3.43 6.92 0.27
CA THR A 29 -3.22 6.73 -1.17
C THR A 29 -1.94 5.94 -1.45
N VAL A 30 -0.83 6.31 -0.81
CA VAL A 30 0.45 5.61 -0.94
C VAL A 30 0.32 4.17 -0.44
N ALA A 31 -0.33 3.95 0.71
CA ALA A 31 -0.56 2.63 1.26
C ALA A 31 -1.42 1.75 0.33
N ALA A 32 -2.49 2.31 -0.23
CA ALA A 32 -3.34 1.62 -1.19
C ALA A 32 -2.55 1.20 -2.44
N VAL A 33 -1.79 2.14 -3.02
CA VAL A 33 -0.94 1.84 -4.19
C VAL A 33 0.09 0.76 -3.85
N ALA A 34 0.75 0.84 -2.69
CA ALA A 34 1.72 -0.15 -2.25
C ALA A 34 1.09 -1.54 -2.15
N LEU A 35 -0.11 -1.65 -1.58
CA LEU A 35 -0.84 -2.92 -1.49
C LEU A 35 -1.16 -3.49 -2.88
N VAL A 36 -1.63 -2.66 -3.82
CA VAL A 36 -1.89 -3.09 -5.19
C VAL A 36 -0.63 -3.64 -5.84
N ARG A 37 0.51 -2.94 -5.69
CA ARG A 37 1.80 -3.40 -6.25
C ARG A 37 2.28 -4.72 -5.64
N VAL A 38 2.04 -4.93 -4.35
CA VAL A 38 2.34 -6.21 -3.70
C VAL A 38 1.50 -7.31 -4.31
N VAL A 39 0.20 -7.09 -4.49
CA VAL A 39 -0.69 -8.07 -5.14
C VAL A 39 -0.22 -8.38 -6.56
N ASP A 40 0.05 -7.37 -7.39
CA ASP A 40 0.55 -7.56 -8.76
C ASP A 40 1.83 -8.42 -8.78
N THR A 41 2.77 -8.12 -7.87
CA THR A 41 4.05 -8.83 -7.79
C THR A 41 3.86 -10.29 -7.38
N VAL A 42 3.00 -10.54 -6.39
CA VAL A 42 2.69 -11.88 -5.90
C VAL A 42 1.96 -12.69 -6.97
N SER A 43 0.99 -12.09 -7.66
CA SER A 43 0.28 -12.74 -8.77
C SER A 43 1.22 -13.12 -9.90
N LEU A 44 2.14 -12.24 -10.30
CA LEU A 44 3.14 -12.54 -11.32
C LEU A 44 4.13 -13.62 -10.87
N ALA A 45 4.55 -13.60 -9.60
CA ALA A 45 5.40 -14.64 -9.04
C ALA A 45 4.67 -16.00 -8.99
N GLY A 46 3.39 -16.00 -8.63
CA GLY A 46 2.54 -17.18 -8.61
C GLY A 46 2.36 -17.80 -9.99
N GLU A 47 2.09 -16.98 -11.01
CA GLU A 47 1.99 -17.45 -12.39
C GLU A 47 3.29 -18.11 -12.88
N ARG A 48 4.44 -17.49 -12.57
CA ARG A 48 5.75 -18.06 -12.91
C ARG A 48 6.00 -19.38 -12.19
N ALA A 49 5.64 -19.46 -10.92
CA ALA A 49 5.77 -20.70 -10.14
C ALA A 49 4.86 -21.80 -10.68
N TRP A 50 3.63 -21.44 -11.08
CA TRP A 50 2.67 -22.37 -11.69
C TRP A 50 3.17 -22.93 -13.02
N GLN A 51 3.67 -22.06 -13.91
CA GLN A 51 4.27 -22.48 -15.18
C GLN A 51 5.49 -23.38 -14.97
N ALA A 52 6.35 -23.05 -14.00
CA ALA A 52 7.50 -23.88 -13.64
C ALA A 52 7.10 -25.25 -13.07
N ALA A 53 5.97 -25.33 -12.37
CA ALA A 53 5.44 -26.58 -11.82
C ALA A 53 4.69 -27.44 -12.85
N THR A 54 4.20 -26.85 -13.95
CA THR A 54 3.31 -27.53 -14.92
C THR A 54 3.91 -27.79 -16.31
N GLY A 55 5.09 -27.27 -16.64
CA GLY A 55 5.87 -27.72 -17.81
C GLY A 55 6.92 -28.74 -17.39
N PRO A 56 6.84 -30.03 -17.78
CA PRO A 56 6.81 -30.48 -19.19
C PRO A 56 5.97 -31.74 -19.52
N ASP A 57 4.78 -31.99 -18.96
CA ASP A 57 4.01 -33.24 -19.22
C ASP A 57 2.91 -33.16 -20.30
N ARG A 58 2.96 -32.21 -21.26
CA ARG A 58 1.87 -32.03 -22.25
C ARG A 58 2.27 -31.80 -23.71
N VAL A 59 3.46 -32.20 -24.14
CA VAL A 59 3.79 -32.22 -25.58
C VAL A 59 4.67 -33.43 -25.92
N GLY A 60 4.03 -34.59 -26.11
CA GLY A 60 4.59 -35.71 -26.87
C GLY A 60 5.17 -36.87 -26.06
N ASP A 61 4.32 -37.83 -25.74
CA ASP A 61 4.54 -39.27 -25.93
C ASP A 61 3.18 -39.94 -26.18
#